data_AF-A0A2V8WSV2-F1
#
_entry.id   AF-A0A2V8WSV2-F1
#
_cell.length_a   1.000
_cell.length_b   1.000
_cell.length_c   1.000
_cell.angle_alpha   90.00
_cell.angle_beta   90.00
_cell.angle_gamma   90.00
#
_symmetry.space_group_name_H-M   'P 1'
#
loop_
_entity.id
_entity.type
_entity.pdbx_description
1 polymer ?
#
loop_
_entity_poly.entity_id
_entity_poly.type
_entity_poly.pdbx_seq_one_letter_code
_entity_poly.pdbx_strand_id
1 'polypeptide(L)'
;MRVLIDEYAPRALKGFLSKHGHESLTVQEAGWSGKGNGEILAVAEIEFDVLVTVDINFRYQQNLAGRRIDHRGSPIILQTS
;
A
#
# COMPACT_ATOMS: atom_id res chain seq x y z
N MET A 1 2.82 -13.06 -1.04
CA MET A 1 2.74 -11.67 -1.53
C MET A 1 3.37 -10.77 -0.50
N ARG A 2 4.11 -9.75 -0.97
CA ARG A 2 4.69 -8.69 -0.16
C ARG A 2 3.76 -7.49 -0.18
N VAL A 3 3.32 -7.06 1.00
CA VAL A 3 2.33 -5.99 1.17
C VAL A 3 2.96 -4.80 1.90
N LEU A 4 2.92 -3.62 1.27
CA LEU A 4 3.24 -2.37 1.94
C LEU A 4 1.97 -1.79 2.55
N ILE A 5 2.02 -1.47 3.83
CA ILE A 5 0.92 -0.90 4.60
C ILE A 5 1.24 0.57 4.85
N ASP A 6 0.34 1.45 4.43
CA ASP A 6 0.47 2.89 4.61
C ASP A 6 0.56 3.32 6.09
N GLU A 7 1.13 4.49 6.34
CA GLU A 7 1.46 5.01 7.66
C GLU A 7 0.24 5.10 8.58
N TYR A 8 -0.91 5.44 8.01
CA TYR A 8 -2.18 5.63 8.72
C TYR A 8 -3.11 4.42 8.68
N ALA A 9 -2.72 3.33 8.02
CA ALA A 9 -3.55 2.14 7.96
C ALA A 9 -3.59 1.39 9.30
N PRO A 10 -4.69 0.68 9.63
CA PRO A 10 -4.83 -0.01 10.90
C PRO A 10 -3.73 -1.05 11.15
N ARG A 11 -3.04 -0.99 12.29
CA ARG A 11 -1.99 -1.95 12.68
C ARG A 11 -2.47 -3.41 12.70
N ALA A 12 -3.75 -3.64 12.97
CA ALA A 12 -4.36 -4.97 12.97
C ALA A 12 -4.24 -5.68 11.61
N LEU A 13 -4.11 -4.90 10.51
CA LEU A 13 -3.97 -5.44 9.16
C LEU A 13 -2.70 -6.28 9.01
N LYS A 14 -1.58 -5.88 9.64
CA LYS A 14 -0.34 -6.65 9.62
C LYS A 14 -0.53 -8.05 10.19
N GLY A 15 -1.18 -8.14 11.37
CA GLY A 15 -1.49 -9.41 12.00
C GLY A 15 -2.45 -10.28 11.17
N PHE A 16 -3.44 -9.66 10.53
CA PHE A 16 -4.34 -10.34 9.60
C PHE A 16 -3.57 -10.92 8.40
N LEU A 17 -2.76 -10.10 7.74
CA LEU A 17 -1.96 -10.50 6.57
C LEU A 17 -0.99 -11.64 6.91
N SER A 18 -0.30 -11.57 8.05
CA SER A 18 0.58 -12.64 8.51
C SER A 18 -0.16 -13.95 8.80
N LYS A 19 -1.37 -13.90 9.39
CA LYS A 19 -2.22 -15.10 9.60
C LYS A 19 -2.62 -15.77 8.29
N HIS A 20 -2.69 -15.02 7.19
CA HIS A 20 -2.98 -15.51 5.86
C HIS A 20 -1.71 -15.79 5.01
N GLY A 21 -0.53 -15.79 5.62
CA GLY A 21 0.73 -16.16 4.96
C GLY A 21 1.30 -15.06 4.05
N HIS A 22 0.92 -13.80 4.27
CA HIS A 22 1.48 -12.66 3.54
C HIS A 22 2.59 -11.98 4.34
N GLU A 23 3.67 -11.62 3.66
CA GLU A 23 4.72 -10.78 4.20
C GLU A 23 4.26 -9.33 4.12
N SER A 24 4.43 -8.57 5.20
CA SER A 24 4.04 -7.17 5.20
C SER A 24 4.96 -6.28 6.02
N LEU A 25 5.14 -5.06 5.53
CA LEU A 25 5.86 -3.97 6.19
C LEU A 25 4.97 -2.74 6.20
N THR A 26 5.04 -1.94 7.27
CA THR A 26 4.48 -0.60 7.24
C THR A 26 5.45 0.39 6.62
N VAL A 27 4.96 1.52 6.11
CA VAL A 27 5.78 2.65 5.63
C VAL A 27 6.79 3.09 6.70
N GLN A 28 6.39 3.09 7.98
CA GLN A 28 7.31 3.40 9.08
C GLN A 28 8.41 2.35 9.23
N GLU A 29 8.07 1.06 9.18
CA GLU A 29 9.03 -0.05 9.30
C GLU A 29 10.00 -0.11 8.11
N ALA A 30 9.56 0.32 6.94
CA ALA A 30 10.40 0.45 5.74
C ALA A 30 11.30 1.71 5.77
N GLY A 31 11.19 2.56 6.81
CA GLY A 31 11.96 3.81 6.92
C GLY A 31 11.50 4.89 5.94
N TRP A 32 10.25 4.84 5.51
CA TRP A 32 9.68 5.72 4.48
C TRP A 32 8.68 6.74 5.01
N SER A 33 8.61 6.90 6.34
CA SER A 33 7.79 7.95 6.98
C SER A 33 8.05 9.33 6.38
N GLY A 34 6.97 10.08 6.14
CA GLY A 34 7.04 11.44 5.61
C GLY A 34 7.28 11.55 4.10
N LYS A 35 7.44 10.44 3.36
CA LYS A 35 7.43 10.46 1.89
C LYS A 35 6.03 10.74 1.35
N GLY A 36 5.95 11.44 0.22
CA GLY A 36 4.67 11.68 -0.44
C GLY A 36 4.08 10.43 -1.09
N ASN A 37 2.76 10.42 -1.29
CA ASN A 37 2.02 9.30 -1.91
C ASN A 37 2.63 8.79 -3.23
N GLY A 38 3.10 9.69 -4.10
CA GLY A 38 3.75 9.32 -5.36
C GLY A 38 5.10 8.63 -5.18
N GLU A 39 5.89 9.05 -4.18
CA GLU A 39 7.15 8.40 -3.83
C GLU A 39 6.90 7.02 -3.23
N ILE A 40 5.95 6.92 -2.28
CA ILE A 40 5.52 5.64 -1.69
C ILE A 40 5.10 4.66 -2.78
N LEU A 41 4.29 5.11 -3.74
CA LEU A 41 3.87 4.27 -4.86
C LEU A 41 5.06 3.81 -5.71
N ALA A 42 6.01 4.71 -6.01
CA ALA A 42 7.19 4.37 -6.81
C ALA A 42 8.10 3.33 -6.12
N VAL A 43 8.35 3.46 -4.81
CA VAL A 43 9.16 2.47 -4.08
C VAL A 43 8.40 1.17 -3.85
N ALA A 44 7.08 1.23 -3.62
CA ALA A 44 6.23 0.05 -3.53
C ALA A 44 6.26 -0.76 -4.83
N GLU A 45 6.25 -0.08 -5.98
CA GLU A 45 6.34 -0.72 -7.29
C GLU A 45 7.66 -1.42 -7.59
N ILE A 46 8.70 -1.27 -6.76
CA ILE A 46 9.94 -2.02 -6.92
C ILE A 46 9.90 -3.30 -6.09
N GLU A 47 9.38 -3.24 -4.86
CA GLU A 47 9.59 -4.29 -3.87
C GLU A 47 8.33 -5.05 -3.42
N PHE A 48 7.15 -4.48 -3.65
CA PHE A 48 5.89 -4.96 -3.08
C PHE A 48 4.86 -5.32 -4.14
N ASP A 49 4.08 -6.37 -3.91
CA ASP A 49 2.99 -6.75 -4.81
C ASP A 49 1.77 -5.84 -4.64
N VAL A 50 1.59 -5.34 -3.40
CA VAL A 50 0.38 -4.62 -2.98
C VAL A 50 0.77 -3.42 -2.12
N LEU A 51 0.14 -2.27 -2.37
CA LEU A 51 0.08 -1.14 -1.45
C LEU A 51 -1.33 -1.05 -0.85
N VAL A 52 -1.44 -1.11 0.47
CA VAL A 52 -2.69 -0.82 1.19
C VAL A 52 -2.62 0.56 1.79
N THR A 53 -3.53 1.44 1.37
CA THR A 53 -3.68 2.80 1.90
C THR A 53 -5.13 3.08 2.26
N VAL A 54 -5.31 3.96 3.25
CA VAL A 54 -6.61 4.52 3.65
C VAL A 54 -6.86 5.90 3.04
N ASP A 55 -5.90 6.45 2.28
CA ASP A 55 -6.07 7.73 1.58
C ASP A 55 -6.98 7.55 0.36
N ILE A 56 -8.23 7.99 0.49
CA ILE A 56 -9.23 7.96 -0.58
C ILE A 56 -8.85 8.84 -1.78
N ASN A 57 -7.98 9.83 -1.57
CA ASN A 57 -7.53 10.75 -2.61
C ASN A 57 -6.37 10.18 -3.43
N PHE A 58 -5.79 9.05 -3.02
CA PHE A 58 -4.63 8.45 -3.67
C PHE A 58 -4.82 8.27 -5.18
N ARG A 59 -6.00 7.81 -5.60
CA ARG A 59 -6.39 7.62 -7.01
C ARG A 59 -6.62 8.91 -7.80
N TYR A 60 -6.91 10.00 -7.11
CA TYR A 60 -7.09 11.32 -7.74
C TYR A 60 -5.78 12.10 -7.79
N GLN A 61 -4.86 11.84 -6.85
CA GLN A 61 -3.52 12.44 -6.80
C GLN A 61 -2.53 11.75 -7.75
N GLN A 62 -2.67 10.44 -7.99
CA GLN A 62 -1.73 9.64 -8.77
C GLN A 62 -2.40 9.08 -10.02
N ASN A 63 -1.73 9.17 -11.18
CA ASN A 63 -2.15 8.45 -12.37
C ASN A 63 -1.76 6.97 -12.24
N LEU A 64 -2.75 6.11 -11.97
CA LEU A 64 -2.54 4.67 -11.79
C LEU A 64 -2.63 3.88 -13.11
N ALA A 65 -3.00 4.51 -14.23
CA ALA A 65 -3.16 3.78 -15.49
C ALA A 65 -1.80 3.29 -16.02
N GLY A 66 -1.68 1.97 -16.25
CA GLY A 66 -0.46 1.36 -16.77
C GLY A 66 0.65 1.18 -15.73
N ARG A 67 0.36 1.45 -14.45
CA ARG A 67 1.26 1.18 -13.33
C ARG A 67 1.20 -0.30 -12.93
N ARG A 68 2.29 -0.81 -12.35
CA ARG A 68 2.35 -2.19 -11.86
C ARG A 68 1.42 -2.39 -10.67
N ILE A 69 1.38 -1.39 -9.79
CA ILE A 69 0.39 -1.32 -8.73
C ILE A 69 -0.74 -0.42 -9.24
N ASP A 70 -1.74 -1.04 -9.86
CA ASP A 70 -2.95 -0.39 -10.32
C ASP A 70 -4.21 -1.04 -9.75
N HIS A 71 -5.37 -0.44 -10.03
CA HIS A 71 -6.66 -0.92 -9.57
C HIS A 71 -7.31 -1.96 -10.51
N ARG A 72 -6.72 -2.24 -11.68
CA ARG A 72 -7.35 -3.09 -12.72
C ARG A 72 -6.99 -4.57 -12.61
N GLY A 73 -6.16 -4.96 -11.64
CA GLY A 73 -5.79 -6.36 -11.37
C GLY A 73 -5.73 -6.77 -9.89
N SER A 74 -6.36 -6.00 -8.99
CA SER A 74 -6.25 -6.06 -7.52
C SER A 74 -4.85 -5.74 -6.97
N PRO A 75 -4.74 -4.62 -6.24
CA PRO A 75 -4.90 -4.73 -4.80
C PRO A 75 -6.04 -3.89 -4.22
N ILE A 76 -6.54 -4.37 -3.09
CA ILE A 76 -7.65 -3.79 -2.34
C ILE A 76 -7.18 -2.47 -1.71
N ILE A 77 -7.55 -1.34 -2.31
CA ILE A 77 -7.67 -0.07 -1.58
C ILE A 77 -8.85 -0.29 -0.62
N LEU A 78 -8.57 -0.60 0.64
CA LEU A 78 -9.62 -0.71 1.67
C LEU A 78 -10.14 0.70 1.96
N GLN A 79 -11.11 1.17 1.18
CA GLN A 79 -11.96 2.29 1.56
C GLN A 79 -12.88 1.81 2.68
N THR A 80 -12.60 2.22 3.92
CA THR A 80 -13.62 2.18 4.97
C THR A 80 -14.50 3.43 4.81
N SER A 81 -15.83 3.23 4.78
CA SER A 81 -16.84 4.27 4.69
C SER A 81 -16.78 5.30 5.82
#